data_AF-C5L7P7-F1
#
_entry.id   AF-C5L7P7-F1
#
_cell.length_a   1.000
_cell.length_b   1.000
_cell.length_c   1.000
_cell.angle_alpha   90.00
_cell.angle_beta   90.00
_cell.angle_gamma   90.00
#
_symmetry.space_group_name_H-M   'P 1'
#
loop_
_entity.id
_entity.type
_entity.pdbx_description
1 polymer ?
#
loop_
_entity_poly.entity_id
_entity_poly.type
_entity_poly.pdbx_seq_one_letter_code
_entity_poly.pdbx_strand_id
1 'polypeptide(L)'
;MSPPQQAPSSSSLGGLTANAVSLVRSARESEWLPNYDAQKIRSVVKEMGDLFQRLLLAQHVASRLPANDDDDFGGSNKTNKRASLSPVVYLDAILRNRQCVLAYLQYRLDVLMCLRWQAGSAYVLADLIGPRPVTDGGEDGSSGVKAAGDTIAGRRLSPAERKFVYKYSDLLEE
;
A
#
# COMPACT_ATOMS: atom_id res chain seq x y z
N MET A 1 48.99 -5.35 -6.51
CA MET A 1 47.69 -5.79 -7.08
C MET A 1 46.62 -5.37 -6.09
N SER A 2 45.96 -4.24 -6.31
CA SER A 2 44.89 -3.74 -5.43
C SER A 2 43.56 -4.37 -5.85
N PRO A 3 42.70 -4.80 -4.91
CA PRO A 3 41.39 -5.35 -5.26
C PRO A 3 40.49 -4.25 -5.83
N PRO A 4 39.61 -4.56 -6.80
CA PRO A 4 38.66 -3.60 -7.34
C PRO A 4 37.66 -3.21 -6.24
N GLN A 5 37.61 -1.91 -5.91
CA GLN A 5 36.58 -1.36 -5.03
C GLN A 5 35.22 -1.58 -5.71
N GLN A 6 34.38 -2.42 -5.12
CA GLN A 6 32.98 -2.58 -5.50
C GLN A 6 32.27 -1.23 -5.40
N ALA A 7 31.65 -0.81 -6.51
CA ALA A 7 30.76 0.34 -6.56
C ALA A 7 29.62 0.16 -5.54
N PRO A 8 29.19 1.21 -4.83
CA PRO A 8 28.05 1.12 -3.94
C PRO A 8 26.81 0.77 -4.76
N SER A 9 26.23 -0.38 -4.45
CA SER A 9 25.01 -0.87 -5.08
C SER A 9 23.89 0.18 -4.97
N SER A 10 23.52 0.75 -6.11
CA SER A 10 22.37 1.65 -6.29
C SER A 10 21.01 0.98 -6.01
N SER A 11 21.02 -0.25 -5.49
CA SER A 11 19.87 -1.09 -5.16
C SER A 11 19.07 -0.63 -3.95
N SER A 12 19.61 0.30 -3.12
CA SER A 12 19.00 0.64 -1.83
C SER A 12 17.73 1.49 -1.94
N LEU A 13 17.67 2.46 -2.87
CA LEU A 13 16.46 3.27 -3.09
C LEU A 13 15.40 2.51 -3.90
N GLY A 14 15.84 1.72 -4.89
CA GLY A 14 14.93 0.91 -5.71
C GLY A 14 14.16 -0.13 -4.88
N GLY A 15 14.76 -0.63 -3.80
CA GLY A 15 14.10 -1.56 -2.87
C GLY A 15 13.02 -0.93 -1.99
N LEU A 16 13.16 0.34 -1.59
CA LEU A 16 12.28 1.00 -0.60
C LEU A 16 10.84 1.20 -1.07
N THR A 17 10.63 1.23 -2.38
CA THR A 17 9.32 1.45 -3.00
C THR A 17 8.93 0.33 -3.98
N ALA A 18 9.73 -0.73 -4.06
CA ALA A 18 9.55 -1.82 -5.02
C ALA A 18 8.17 -2.47 -4.90
N ASN A 19 7.73 -2.74 -3.68
CA ASN A 19 6.45 -3.38 -3.42
C ASN A 19 5.27 -2.49 -3.83
N ALA A 20 5.34 -1.20 -3.49
CA ALA A 20 4.31 -0.23 -3.86
C ALA A 20 4.23 -0.01 -5.38
N VAL A 21 5.38 0.06 -6.06
CA VAL A 21 5.43 0.15 -7.53
C VAL A 21 4.93 -1.14 -8.18
N SER A 22 5.21 -2.31 -7.60
CA SER A 22 4.70 -3.60 -8.11
C SER A 22 3.17 -3.69 -8.06
N LEU A 23 2.53 -3.08 -7.04
CA LEU A 23 1.08 -3.01 -6.92
C LEU A 23 0.48 -2.18 -8.06
N VAL A 24 1.01 -0.99 -8.29
CA VAL A 24 0.55 -0.12 -9.38
C VAL A 24 0.80 -0.75 -10.75
N ARG A 25 1.95 -1.42 -10.94
CA ARG A 25 2.25 -2.15 -12.17
C ARG A 25 1.23 -3.28 -12.41
N SER A 26 0.96 -4.09 -11.38
CA SER A 26 -0.06 -5.14 -11.46
C SER A 26 -1.45 -4.59 -11.79
N ALA A 27 -1.79 -3.40 -11.29
CA ALA A 27 -3.05 -2.73 -11.63
C ALA A 27 -3.09 -2.22 -13.07
N ARG A 28 -1.95 -1.74 -13.59
CA ARG A 28 -1.84 -1.29 -14.99
C ARG A 28 -1.89 -2.44 -15.98
N GLU A 29 -1.26 -3.57 -15.64
CA GLU A 29 -1.18 -4.75 -16.51
C GLU A 29 -2.47 -5.58 -16.52
N SER A 30 -3.32 -5.41 -15.51
CA SER A 30 -4.59 -6.13 -15.44
C SER A 30 -5.65 -5.44 -16.31
N GLU A 31 -6.14 -6.16 -17.32
CA GLU A 31 -7.29 -5.73 -18.14
C GLU A 31 -8.61 -5.77 -17.37
N TRP A 32 -8.67 -6.56 -16.29
CA TRP A 32 -9.80 -6.68 -15.38
C TRP A 32 -9.40 -6.27 -13.95
N LEU A 33 -10.36 -6.17 -13.03
CA LEU A 33 -10.11 -5.98 -11.59
C LEU A 33 -8.96 -6.90 -11.10
N PRO A 34 -7.83 -6.33 -10.63
CA PRO A 34 -6.73 -7.12 -10.07
C PRO A 34 -7.19 -8.02 -8.92
N ASN A 35 -6.36 -8.96 -8.48
CA ASN A 35 -6.62 -9.61 -7.19
C ASN A 35 -6.19 -8.68 -6.05
N TYR A 36 -6.98 -8.59 -4.99
CA TYR A 36 -6.62 -7.81 -3.80
C TYR A 36 -5.41 -8.43 -3.11
N ASP A 37 -4.25 -7.78 -3.24
CA ASP A 37 -3.01 -8.26 -2.64
C ASP A 37 -2.84 -7.70 -1.22
N ALA A 38 -3.51 -8.34 -0.26
CA ALA A 38 -3.44 -7.96 1.14
C ALA A 38 -2.02 -8.09 1.71
N GLN A 39 -1.21 -9.02 1.19
CA GLN A 39 0.15 -9.26 1.68
C GLN A 39 1.08 -8.12 1.28
N LYS A 40 1.07 -7.71 0.01
CA LYS A 40 1.88 -6.58 -0.45
C LYS A 40 1.49 -5.28 0.20
N ILE A 41 0.18 -5.01 0.38
CA ILE A 41 -0.27 -3.80 1.10
C ILE A 41 0.27 -3.82 2.54
N ARG A 42 0.17 -4.94 3.25
CA ARG A 42 0.75 -5.06 4.60
C ARG A 42 2.26 -4.87 4.61
N SER A 43 2.98 -5.39 3.61
CA SER A 43 4.43 -5.19 3.47
C SER A 43 4.76 -3.71 3.30
N VAL A 44 4.07 -3.01 2.40
CA VAL A 44 4.28 -1.58 2.16
C VAL A 44 3.98 -0.75 3.40
N VAL A 45 2.91 -1.06 4.14
CA VAL A 45 2.59 -0.36 5.40
C VAL A 45 3.65 -0.62 6.46
N LYS A 46 4.17 -1.85 6.57
CA LYS A 46 5.27 -2.18 7.47
C LYS A 46 6.54 -1.41 7.10
N GLU A 47 6.89 -1.39 5.80
CA GLU A 47 8.02 -0.61 5.27
C GLU A 47 7.87 0.88 5.59
N MET A 48 6.68 1.45 5.39
CA MET A 48 6.40 2.85 5.77
C MET A 48 6.59 3.08 7.27
N GLY A 49 6.16 2.14 8.13
CA GLY A 49 6.39 2.19 9.58
C GLY A 49 7.87 2.16 9.94
N ASP A 50 8.64 1.27 9.32
CA ASP A 50 10.10 1.16 9.52
C ASP A 50 10.81 2.44 9.08
N LEU A 51 10.41 3.03 7.95
CA LEU A 51 10.93 4.30 7.45
C LEU A 51 10.58 5.47 8.38
N PHE A 52 9.36 5.49 8.90
CA PHE A 52 8.92 6.52 9.83
C PHE A 52 9.72 6.46 11.14
N GLN A 53 9.98 5.27 11.67
CA GLN A 53 10.84 5.10 12.84
C GLN A 53 12.27 5.57 12.59
N ARG A 54 12.84 5.27 11.41
CA ARG A 54 14.17 5.76 11.02
C ARG A 54 14.21 7.28 10.87
N LEU A 55 13.14 7.88 10.33
CA LEU A 55 12.99 9.33 10.23
C LEU A 55 12.99 9.99 11.62
N LEU A 56 12.23 9.45 12.57
CA LEU A 56 12.19 9.96 13.94
C LEU A 56 13.55 9.85 14.64
N LEU A 57 14.25 8.72 14.48
CA LEU A 57 15.60 8.55 15.02
C LEU A 57 16.59 9.54 14.41
N ALA A 58 16.53 9.74 13.09
CA ALA A 58 17.40 10.69 12.40
C ALA A 58 17.13 12.13 12.85
N GLN A 59 15.87 12.51 13.04
CA GLN A 59 15.48 13.81 13.57
C GLN A 59 15.97 14.01 15.02
N HIS A 60 15.82 12.99 15.87
CA HIS A 60 16.28 13.04 17.25
C HIS A 60 17.81 13.20 17.35
N VAL A 61 18.57 12.50 16.52
CA VAL A 61 20.03 12.67 16.43
C VAL A 61 20.39 14.06 15.92
N ALA A 62 19.69 14.57 14.90
CA ALA A 62 19.93 15.92 14.37
C ALA A 62 19.65 17.01 15.42
N SER A 63 18.62 16.85 16.27
CA SER A 63 18.33 17.80 17.36
C SER A 63 19.33 17.78 18.52
N ARG A 64 20.17 16.73 18.62
CA ARG A 64 21.19 16.59 19.67
C ARG A 64 22.58 17.04 19.25
N LEU A 65 22.83 17.27 17.96
CA LEU A 65 24.04 17.94 17.52
C LEU A 65 23.88 19.45 17.80
N PRO A 66 24.75 20.06 18.62
CA PRO A 66 24.72 21.51 18.77
C PRO A 66 25.01 22.15 17.42
N ALA A 67 24.25 23.20 17.10
CA ALA A 67 24.58 24.14 16.03
C ALA A 67 25.83 24.92 16.44
N ASN A 68 26.99 24.26 16.44
CA ASN A 68 28.26 24.96 16.54
C ASN A 68 28.55 25.50 15.14
N ASP A 69 27.96 26.67 14.88
CA ASP A 69 28.50 27.65 13.96
C ASP A 69 29.85 28.10 14.53
N ASP A 70 30.94 27.45 14.13
CA ASP A 70 32.27 28.04 14.24
C ASP A 70 33.03 27.73 12.96
N ASP A 71 33.54 28.81 12.36
CA ASP A 71 34.34 28.87 11.16
C ASP A 71 35.48 27.84 11.15
N ASP A 72 35.56 26.96 10.15
CA ASP A 72 36.83 26.30 9.84
C ASP A 72 37.10 26.22 8.34
N PHE A 73 38.11 27.00 7.98
CA PHE A 73 38.76 27.13 6.71
C PHE A 73 39.61 25.88 6.47
N GLY A 74 39.08 24.90 5.73
CA GLY A 74 39.91 23.82 5.18
C GLY A 74 39.46 22.40 5.51
N GLY A 75 38.54 21.89 4.69
CA GLY A 75 38.64 20.51 4.23
C GLY A 75 38.23 19.39 5.20
N SER A 76 36.93 19.23 5.48
CA SER A 76 36.34 17.88 5.66
C SER A 76 34.79 17.82 5.64
N ASN A 77 34.10 18.78 5.00
CA ASN A 77 32.63 18.88 5.09
C ASN A 77 31.83 17.93 4.15
N LYS A 78 32.32 16.70 3.93
CA LYS A 78 31.58 15.67 3.14
C LYS A 78 30.68 14.78 4.01
N THR A 79 30.93 14.71 5.32
CA THR A 79 30.19 13.85 6.26
C THR A 79 28.91 14.50 6.78
N ASN A 80 28.93 15.80 7.10
CA ASN A 80 27.74 16.53 7.59
C ASN A 80 26.61 16.60 6.54
N LYS A 81 26.95 16.73 5.25
CA LYS A 81 25.95 16.68 4.15
C LYS A 81 25.27 15.31 4.01
N ARG A 82 25.93 14.21 4.42
CA ARG A 82 25.30 12.87 4.39
C ARG A 82 24.24 12.70 5.48
N ALA A 83 24.42 13.36 6.64
CA ALA A 83 23.43 13.32 7.71
C ALA A 83 22.14 14.06 7.36
N SER A 84 22.23 15.20 6.65
CA SER A 84 21.05 16.00 6.24
C SER A 84 20.25 15.39 5.09
N LEU A 85 20.87 14.57 4.21
CA LEU A 85 20.18 13.92 3.09
C LEU A 85 19.30 12.74 3.53
N SER A 86 19.60 12.13 4.68
CA SER A 86 18.96 10.91 5.17
C SER A 86 17.45 11.08 5.50
N PRO A 87 17.01 12.13 6.24
CA PRO A 87 15.59 12.34 6.56
C PRO A 87 14.72 12.61 5.33
N VAL A 88 15.22 13.40 4.38
CA VAL A 88 14.47 13.80 3.17
C VAL A 88 14.16 12.57 2.31
N VAL A 89 15.12 11.65 2.16
CA VAL A 89 14.94 10.41 1.41
C VAL A 89 13.89 9.50 2.06
N TYR A 90 13.87 9.40 3.40
CA TYR A 90 12.85 8.61 4.09
C TYR A 90 11.46 9.20 3.94
N LEU A 91 11.33 10.53 4.06
CA LEU A 91 10.06 11.22 3.87
C LEU A 91 9.53 11.02 2.44
N ASP A 92 10.37 11.20 1.43
CA ASP A 92 9.99 11.01 0.03
C ASP A 92 9.56 9.56 -0.26
N ALA A 93 10.29 8.57 0.26
CA ALA A 93 9.92 7.17 0.13
C ALA A 93 8.57 6.84 0.79
N ILE A 94 8.27 7.41 1.96
CA ILE A 94 6.97 7.24 2.63
C ILE A 94 5.85 7.85 1.78
N LEU A 95 6.05 9.07 1.27
CA LEU A 95 5.07 9.75 0.42
C LEU A 95 4.82 8.97 -0.87
N ARG A 96 5.87 8.43 -1.49
CA ARG A 96 5.76 7.60 -2.69
C ARG A 96 4.98 6.32 -2.43
N ASN A 97 5.30 5.60 -1.35
CA ASN A 97 4.59 4.39 -0.95
C ASN A 97 3.11 4.68 -0.68
N ARG A 98 2.80 5.77 0.02
CA ARG A 98 1.42 6.23 0.25
C ARG A 98 0.68 6.49 -1.07
N GLN A 99 1.28 7.26 -1.97
CA GLN A 99 0.67 7.58 -3.26
C GLN A 99 0.37 6.33 -4.09
N CYS A 100 1.33 5.40 -4.17
CA CYS A 100 1.16 4.16 -4.92
C CYS A 100 0.05 3.26 -4.35
N VAL A 101 -0.05 3.13 -3.02
CA VAL A 101 -1.12 2.34 -2.39
C VAL A 101 -2.48 2.98 -2.64
N LEU A 102 -2.60 4.30 -2.48
CA LEU A 102 -3.85 5.02 -2.74
C LEU A 102 -4.27 4.90 -4.21
N ALA A 103 -3.33 5.07 -5.15
CA ALA A 103 -3.60 4.92 -6.57
C ALA A 103 -4.08 3.51 -6.92
N TYR A 104 -3.45 2.47 -6.34
CA TYR A 104 -3.87 1.08 -6.51
C TYR A 104 -5.30 0.85 -5.99
N LEU A 105 -5.62 1.35 -4.78
CA LEU A 105 -6.96 1.20 -4.20
C LEU A 105 -8.02 1.97 -4.97
N GLN A 106 -7.72 3.21 -5.37
CA GLN A 106 -8.63 4.04 -6.15
C GLN A 106 -8.95 3.39 -7.50
N TYR A 107 -7.95 2.93 -8.25
CA TYR A 107 -8.15 2.22 -9.51
C TYR A 107 -9.10 1.03 -9.36
N ARG A 108 -8.94 0.25 -8.28
CA ARG A 108 -9.84 -0.88 -8.01
C ARG A 108 -11.27 -0.46 -7.73
N LEU A 109 -11.47 0.61 -6.96
CA LEU A 109 -12.80 1.16 -6.70
C LEU A 109 -13.45 1.68 -7.97
N ASP A 110 -12.70 2.38 -8.83
CA ASP A 110 -13.20 2.88 -10.11
C ASP A 110 -13.66 1.73 -11.01
N VAL A 111 -12.87 0.65 -11.09
CA VAL A 111 -13.26 -0.56 -11.84
C VAL A 111 -14.51 -1.21 -11.22
N LEU A 112 -14.60 -1.32 -9.90
CA LEU A 112 -15.79 -1.86 -9.22
C LEU A 112 -17.04 -1.03 -9.49
N MET A 113 -16.92 0.30 -9.50
CA MET A 113 -18.01 1.21 -9.84
C MET A 113 -18.43 1.02 -11.30
N CYS A 114 -17.49 0.99 -12.25
CA CYS A 114 -17.77 0.73 -13.66
C CYS A 114 -18.48 -0.61 -13.87
N LEU A 115 -18.04 -1.67 -13.17
CA LEU A 115 -18.69 -2.97 -13.21
C LEU A 115 -20.13 -2.91 -12.70
N ARG A 116 -20.39 -2.14 -11.63
CA ARG A 116 -21.76 -1.92 -11.12
C ARG A 116 -22.67 -1.22 -12.12
N TRP A 117 -22.14 -0.24 -12.86
CA TRP A 117 -22.89 0.46 -13.91
C TRP A 117 -23.14 -0.44 -15.13
N GLN A 118 -22.17 -1.28 -15.51
CA GLN A 118 -22.30 -2.19 -16.65
C GLN A 118 -23.22 -3.40 -16.36
N ALA A 119 -23.20 -3.92 -15.13
CA ALA A 119 -23.93 -5.14 -14.78
C ALA A 119 -25.33 -4.93 -14.18
N GLY A 120 -25.70 -3.69 -13.81
CA GLY A 120 -26.96 -3.42 -13.11
C GLY A 120 -26.97 -3.89 -11.65
N SER A 121 -28.16 -4.15 -11.10
CA SER A 121 -28.38 -4.23 -9.63
C SER A 121 -27.99 -5.55 -8.94
N ALA A 122 -28.11 -6.74 -9.55
CA ALA A 122 -28.13 -7.98 -8.72
C ALA A 122 -27.20 -9.15 -9.10
N TYR A 123 -27.00 -9.46 -10.38
CA TYR A 123 -26.62 -10.84 -10.74
C TYR A 123 -25.11 -11.07 -10.85
N VAL A 124 -24.34 -10.10 -11.33
CA VAL A 124 -22.88 -10.23 -11.46
C VAL A 124 -22.17 -9.97 -10.13
N LEU A 125 -22.77 -9.18 -9.24
CA LEU A 125 -22.25 -9.00 -7.88
C LEU A 125 -22.31 -10.34 -7.12
N ALA A 126 -23.36 -11.13 -7.24
CA ALA A 126 -23.43 -12.45 -6.61
C ALA A 126 -22.32 -13.40 -7.10
N ASP A 127 -21.99 -13.38 -8.39
CA ASP A 127 -20.92 -14.18 -8.98
C ASP A 127 -19.50 -13.65 -8.68
N LEU A 128 -19.31 -12.33 -8.55
CA LEU A 128 -18.02 -11.71 -8.23
C LEU A 128 -17.75 -11.57 -6.71
N ILE A 129 -18.79 -11.50 -5.89
CA ILE A 129 -18.73 -11.13 -4.47
C ILE A 129 -19.11 -12.30 -3.56
N GLY A 130 -19.81 -13.30 -4.08
CA GLY A 130 -20.44 -14.34 -3.30
C GLY A 130 -21.70 -13.84 -2.59
N PRO A 131 -22.50 -14.76 -2.00
CA PRO A 131 -23.75 -14.39 -1.34
C PRO A 131 -23.52 -13.37 -0.22
N ARG A 132 -24.44 -12.38 -0.12
CA ARG A 132 -24.45 -11.34 0.91
C ARG A 132 -24.40 -12.03 2.29
N PRO A 133 -23.47 -11.66 3.20
CA PRO A 133 -23.52 -12.17 4.56
C PRO A 133 -24.78 -11.62 5.20
N VAL A 134 -25.76 -12.49 5.43
CA VAL A 134 -26.99 -12.18 6.15
C VAL A 134 -26.57 -11.86 7.59
N THR A 135 -26.61 -10.59 7.97
CA THR A 135 -26.51 -10.19 9.37
C THR A 135 -27.92 -10.17 9.94
N ASP A 136 -28.52 -11.34 10.11
CA ASP A 136 -29.70 -11.45 10.98
C ASP A 136 -29.25 -12.05 12.31
N GLY A 137 -29.55 -11.33 13.38
CA GLY A 137 -29.42 -11.83 14.73
C GLY A 137 -30.47 -12.92 14.95
N GLY A 138 -30.03 -14.16 15.08
CA GLY A 138 -30.90 -15.29 15.42
C GLY A 138 -30.05 -16.55 15.58
N GLU A 139 -29.98 -17.05 16.82
CA GLU A 139 -29.34 -18.30 17.19
C GLU A 139 -30.02 -19.51 16.53
N ASP A 140 -29.26 -20.61 16.49
CA ASP A 140 -29.61 -21.99 16.09
C ASP A 140 -29.65 -22.38 14.60
N GLY A 141 -28.84 -23.39 14.28
CA GLY A 141 -29.08 -24.25 13.11
C GLY A 141 -27.85 -24.60 12.27
N SER A 142 -27.17 -25.67 12.66
CA SER A 142 -26.18 -26.39 11.85
C SER A 142 -26.69 -26.71 10.43
N SER A 143 -26.07 -26.09 9.42
CA SER A 143 -25.85 -26.67 8.08
C SER A 143 -24.78 -25.86 7.34
N GLY A 144 -23.76 -26.56 6.87
CA GLY A 144 -22.52 -25.98 6.34
C GLY A 144 -22.72 -25.06 5.12
N VAL A 145 -22.93 -23.78 5.38
CA VAL A 145 -22.66 -22.72 4.40
C VAL A 145 -21.15 -22.55 4.38
N LYS A 146 -20.47 -23.17 3.40
CA LYS A 146 -19.05 -22.88 3.14
C LYS A 146 -18.91 -21.37 3.07
N ALA A 147 -18.11 -20.82 3.99
CA ALA A 147 -17.92 -19.38 4.12
C ALA A 147 -17.66 -18.79 2.74
N ALA A 148 -18.38 -17.71 2.39
CA ALA A 148 -18.18 -16.96 1.15
C ALA A 148 -16.74 -16.43 0.96
N GLY A 149 -15.83 -16.68 1.92
CA GLY A 149 -14.39 -16.51 1.77
C GLY A 149 -13.70 -17.59 0.91
N ASP A 150 -14.37 -18.68 0.56
CA ASP A 150 -13.74 -19.81 -0.15
C ASP A 150 -13.98 -19.80 -1.67
N THR A 151 -14.96 -19.03 -2.16
CA THR A 151 -15.14 -18.82 -3.60
C THR A 151 -13.98 -17.99 -4.16
N ILE A 152 -13.54 -18.32 -5.38
CA ILE A 152 -12.44 -17.63 -6.09
C ILE A 152 -12.72 -16.11 -6.14
N ALA A 153 -13.98 -15.74 -6.34
CA ALA A 153 -14.50 -14.37 -6.30
C ALA A 153 -14.32 -13.69 -4.93
N GLY A 154 -14.64 -14.39 -3.83
CA GLY A 154 -14.45 -13.92 -2.46
C GLY A 154 -12.99 -13.63 -2.08
N ARG A 155 -12.02 -14.26 -2.77
CA ARG A 155 -10.58 -13.99 -2.63
C ARG A 155 -10.09 -12.76 -3.41
N ARG A 156 -10.82 -12.30 -4.43
CA ARG A 156 -10.38 -11.17 -5.29
C ARG A 156 -10.69 -9.81 -4.69
N LEU A 157 -11.74 -9.73 -3.86
CA LEU A 157 -12.15 -8.51 -3.18
C LEU A 157 -11.78 -8.56 -1.69
N SER A 158 -11.38 -7.42 -1.15
CA SER A 158 -11.25 -7.27 0.29
C SER A 158 -12.63 -7.20 0.97
N PRO A 159 -12.75 -7.54 2.27
CA PRO A 159 -13.99 -7.36 3.02
C PRO A 159 -14.48 -5.90 3.02
N ALA A 160 -13.56 -4.93 2.99
CA ALA A 160 -13.89 -3.51 2.94
C ALA A 160 -14.46 -3.10 1.57
N GLU A 161 -13.89 -3.60 0.47
CA GLU A 161 -14.40 -3.36 -0.89
C GLU A 161 -15.81 -3.93 -1.05
N ARG A 162 -16.10 -5.10 -0.48
CA ARG A 162 -17.46 -5.67 -0.51
C ARG A 162 -18.47 -4.77 0.19
N LYS A 163 -18.13 -4.27 1.39
CA LYS A 163 -18.99 -3.33 2.12
C LYS A 163 -19.21 -2.04 1.34
N PHE A 164 -18.16 -1.52 0.69
CA PHE A 164 -18.25 -0.35 -0.17
C PHE A 164 -19.23 -0.57 -1.33
N VAL A 165 -19.11 -1.70 -2.03
CA VAL A 165 -19.99 -2.01 -3.17
C VAL A 165 -21.44 -2.16 -2.74
N TYR A 166 -21.73 -2.79 -1.60
CA TYR A 166 -23.10 -2.84 -1.07
C TYR A 166 -23.65 -1.45 -0.78
N LYS A 167 -22.90 -0.63 -0.04
CA LYS A 167 -23.30 0.74 0.26
C LYS A 167 -23.49 1.60 -0.99
N TYR A 168 -22.62 1.42 -2.00
CA TYR A 168 -22.72 2.13 -3.26
C TYR A 168 -23.96 1.71 -4.06
N SER A 169 -24.31 0.42 -4.05
CA SER A 169 -25.56 -0.06 -4.65
C SER A 169 -26.79 0.50 -3.94
N ASP A 170 -26.80 0.53 -2.61
CA ASP A 170 -27.90 1.09 -1.83
C ASP A 170 -28.10 2.59 -2.20
N LEU A 171 -27.01 3.36 -2.32
CA LEU A 171 -27.03 4.76 -2.76
C LEU A 171 -27.53 5.00 -4.19
N LEU A 172 -27.49 3.99 -5.05
CA LEU A 172 -28.02 4.07 -6.42
C LEU A 172 -29.50 3.69 -6.49
N GLU A 173 -30.04 3.08 -5.44
CA GLU A 173 -31.43 2.62 -5.35
C GLU A 173 -32.32 3.56 -4.50
N GLU A 174 -31.71 4.49 -3.73
CA GLU A 174 -32.35 5.67 -3.13
C GLU A 174 -32.74 6.74 -4.18
#